data_AF-A0A0E3ZFQ4-F1
#
_entry.id   AF-A0A0E3ZFQ4-F1
#
_cell.length_a   1.000
_cell.length_b   1.000
_cell.length_c   1.000
_cell.angle_alpha   90.00
_cell.angle_beta   90.00
_cell.angle_gamma   90.00
#
_symmetry.space_group_name_H-M   'P 1'
#
loop_
_entity.id
_entity.type
_entity.pdbx_description
1 polymer ?
#
loop_
_entity_poly.entity_id
_entity_poly.type
_entity_poly.pdbx_seq_one_letter_code
_entity_poly.pdbx_strand_id
1 'polypeptide(L)'
;MRILKHVLTALAVIYTLGAYAQSDKKEAFAEKFETFKKTPYAKLRWTTSPDASNSVSSSVPMPNPIDVSKTHVDDPESGLRLYPHISKVLDPETGYYIEYDAHKYYMYRVNAKTGKIYKGSSEVEIKRRKANDPAE
;
A
#
# COMPACT_ATOMS: atom_id res chain seq x y z
N MET A 1 -0.61 42.37 22.38
CA MET A 1 0.17 41.13 22.64
C MET A 1 -0.66 39.88 22.99
N ARG A 2 -1.90 39.97 23.48
CA ARG A 2 -2.68 38.76 23.86
C ARG A 2 -3.10 37.91 22.65
N ILE A 3 -3.48 38.52 21.53
CA ILE A 3 -3.97 37.81 20.33
C ILE A 3 -2.89 36.92 19.69
N LEU A 4 -1.64 37.41 19.59
CA LEU A 4 -0.52 36.65 19.03
C LEU A 4 -0.24 35.36 19.81
N LYS A 5 -0.41 35.39 21.14
CA LYS A 5 -0.26 34.19 21.99
C LYS A 5 -1.31 33.13 21.66
N HIS A 6 -2.57 33.52 21.44
CA HIS A 6 -3.67 32.58 21.16
C HIS A 6 -3.54 31.96 19.76
N VAL A 7 -3.02 32.71 18.78
CA VAL A 7 -2.72 32.19 17.44
C VAL A 7 -1.60 31.15 17.48
N LEU A 8 -0.55 31.38 18.27
CA LEU A 8 0.53 30.41 18.45
C LEU A 8 0.05 29.12 19.14
N THR A 9 -0.80 29.22 20.17
CA THR A 9 -1.34 28.03 20.83
C THR A 9 -2.26 27.23 19.91
N ALA A 10 -3.12 27.90 19.13
CA ALA A 10 -3.98 27.23 18.17
C ALA A 10 -3.18 26.46 17.10
N LEU A 11 -2.08 27.04 16.60
CA LEU A 11 -1.23 26.39 15.60
C LEU A 11 -0.52 25.15 16.14
N ALA A 12 -0.05 25.17 17.39
CA ALA A 12 0.59 24.02 18.03
C ALA A 12 -0.39 22.84 18.26
N VAL A 13 -1.66 23.14 18.58
CA VAL A 13 -2.71 22.12 18.74
C VAL A 13 -3.04 21.46 17.39
N ILE A 14 -3.11 22.23 16.31
CA ILE A 14 -3.39 21.68 14.97
C ILE A 14 -2.24 20.78 14.47
N TYR A 15 -0.99 21.17 14.74
CA TYR A 15 0.18 20.38 14.35
C TYR A 15 0.27 19.04 15.07
N THR A 16 -0.02 19.02 16.37
CA THR A 16 0.03 17.77 17.16
C THR A 16 -1.09 16.81 16.71
N LEU A 17 -2.33 17.29 16.60
CA LEU A 17 -3.46 16.47 16.14
C LEU A 17 -3.27 15.92 14.71
N GLY A 18 -2.72 16.72 13.80
CA GLY A 18 -2.45 16.31 12.42
C GLY A 18 -1.37 15.22 12.31
N ALA A 19 -0.35 15.25 13.17
CA ALA A 19 0.71 14.25 13.20
C ALA A 19 0.21 12.88 13.71
N TYR A 20 -0.61 12.86 14.76
CA TYR A 20 -1.20 11.63 15.30
C TYR A 20 -2.09 10.92 14.27
N ALA A 21 -3.01 11.66 13.64
CA ALA A 21 -3.91 11.10 12.63
C ALA A 21 -3.18 10.54 11.39
N GLN A 22 -1.95 10.99 11.12
CA GLN A 22 -1.11 10.45 10.05
C GLN A 22 -0.36 9.18 10.46
N SER A 23 0.07 9.07 11.73
CA SER A 23 0.71 7.86 12.28
C SER A 23 -0.26 6.69 12.30
N ASP A 24 -1.44 6.91 12.87
CA ASP A 24 -2.46 5.86 13.07
C ASP A 24 -2.86 5.19 11.74
N LYS A 25 -2.93 5.98 10.66
CA LYS A 25 -3.29 5.45 9.33
C LYS A 25 -2.15 4.68 8.66
N LYS A 26 -0.88 5.00 8.97
CA LYS A 26 0.27 4.21 8.49
C LYS A 26 0.38 2.89 9.25
N GLU A 27 0.08 2.90 10.54
CA GLU A 27 0.01 1.70 11.39
C GLU A 27 -1.08 0.76 10.89
N ALA A 28 -2.29 1.27 10.63
CA ALA A 28 -3.38 0.51 10.04
C ALA A 28 -3.01 -0.11 8.67
N PHE A 29 -2.34 0.65 7.79
CA PHE A 29 -1.84 0.12 6.52
C PHE A 29 -0.83 -1.02 6.75
N ALA A 30 0.12 -0.84 7.67
CA ALA A 30 1.13 -1.84 7.98
C ALA A 30 0.49 -3.13 8.51
N GLU A 31 -0.50 -3.05 9.39
CA GLU A 31 -1.27 -4.21 9.87
C GLU A 31 -1.96 -4.96 8.74
N LYS A 32 -2.72 -4.25 7.88
CA LYS A 32 -3.33 -4.84 6.69
C LYS A 32 -2.29 -5.50 5.79
N PHE A 33 -1.12 -4.87 5.61
CA PHE A 33 -0.04 -5.42 4.80
C PHE A 33 0.61 -6.66 5.43
N GLU A 34 0.64 -6.77 6.76
CA GLU A 34 1.09 -7.98 7.43
C GLU A 34 0.15 -9.16 7.14
N THR A 35 -1.17 -8.92 7.16
CA THR A 35 -2.17 -9.91 6.76
C THR A 35 -2.01 -10.29 5.29
N PHE A 36 -1.92 -9.30 4.39
CA PHE A 36 -1.75 -9.50 2.95
C PHE A 36 -0.56 -10.44 2.63
N LYS A 37 0.58 -10.28 3.29
CA LYS A 37 1.76 -11.14 3.09
C LYS A 37 1.53 -12.62 3.39
N LYS A 38 0.53 -12.95 4.20
CA LYS A 38 0.20 -14.33 4.58
C LYS A 38 -0.79 -14.96 3.59
N THR A 39 -1.42 -14.16 2.73
CA THR A 39 -2.43 -14.63 1.78
C THR A 39 -1.80 -15.15 0.48
N PRO A 40 -2.53 -15.93 -0.33
CA PRO A 40 -2.09 -16.32 -1.67
C PRO A 40 -1.86 -15.12 -2.59
N TYR A 41 -2.55 -13.99 -2.36
CA TYR A 41 -2.48 -12.80 -3.20
C TYR A 41 -1.10 -12.16 -3.20
N ALA A 42 -0.37 -12.22 -2.08
CA ALA A 42 1.03 -11.78 -2.02
C ALA A 42 1.94 -12.49 -3.03
N LYS A 43 1.59 -13.71 -3.44
CA LYS A 43 2.39 -14.52 -4.36
C LYS A 43 2.01 -14.29 -5.82
N LEU A 44 0.91 -13.58 -6.07
CA LEU A 44 0.44 -13.33 -7.43
C LEU A 44 1.38 -12.39 -8.15
N ARG A 45 1.80 -12.81 -9.34
CA ARG A 45 2.63 -12.03 -10.25
C ARG A 45 1.93 -11.95 -11.60
N TRP A 46 1.93 -10.76 -12.18
CA TRP A 46 1.58 -10.60 -13.59
C TRP A 46 2.79 -10.87 -14.48
N THR A 47 2.61 -11.69 -15.50
CA THR A 47 3.57 -11.82 -16.61
C THR A 47 2.87 -11.44 -17.90
N THR A 48 3.38 -10.45 -18.61
CA THR A 48 2.91 -10.07 -19.96
C THR A 48 3.50 -10.95 -21.07
N SER A 49 4.11 -12.10 -20.73
CA SER A 49 4.88 -12.89 -21.70
C SER A 49 3.98 -13.90 -22.42
N PRO A 50 4.00 -13.94 -23.78
CA PRO A 50 3.19 -14.88 -24.56
C PRO A 50 3.61 -16.35 -24.38
N ASP A 51 4.78 -16.62 -23.79
CA ASP A 51 5.36 -17.96 -23.61
C ASP A 51 5.23 -18.53 -22.19
N ALA A 52 4.40 -17.95 -21.32
CA ALA A 52 4.25 -18.39 -19.93
C ALA A 52 3.43 -19.70 -19.81
N SER A 53 3.90 -20.79 -20.42
CA SER A 53 3.27 -22.11 -20.36
C SER A 53 3.62 -22.92 -19.10
N ASN A 54 4.56 -22.47 -18.25
CA ASN A 54 5.08 -23.28 -17.15
C ASN A 54 5.31 -22.53 -15.82
N SER A 55 4.46 -21.57 -15.45
CA SER A 55 4.47 -21.07 -14.07
C SER A 55 3.10 -21.27 -13.45
N VAL A 56 3.10 -21.85 -12.25
CA VAL A 56 1.94 -22.05 -11.38
C VAL A 56 1.37 -20.67 -11.02
N SER A 57 0.65 -20.07 -11.96
CA SER A 57 -0.05 -18.82 -11.79
C SER A 57 -1.52 -19.19 -11.71
N SER A 58 -2.11 -19.06 -10.53
CA SER A 58 -3.57 -19.02 -10.37
C SER A 58 -4.15 -18.27 -11.55
N SER A 59 -5.08 -18.93 -12.24
CA SER A 59 -5.80 -18.45 -13.41
C SER A 59 -6.65 -17.24 -13.04
N VAL A 60 -6.01 -16.08 -12.86
CA VAL A 60 -6.71 -14.81 -12.75
C VAL A 60 -7.09 -14.43 -14.18
N PRO A 61 -8.39 -14.23 -14.48
CA PRO A 61 -8.84 -13.90 -15.83
C PRO A 61 -8.12 -12.64 -16.31
N MET A 62 -7.57 -12.71 -17.53
CA MET A 62 -6.89 -11.59 -18.16
C MET A 62 -7.91 -10.45 -18.36
N PRO A 63 -7.81 -9.35 -17.61
CA PRO A 63 -8.72 -8.22 -17.75
C PRO A 63 -8.41 -7.45 -19.03
N ASN A 64 -9.40 -6.68 -19.44
CA ASN A 64 -9.49 -6.01 -20.73
C ASN A 64 -8.19 -5.25 -21.11
N PRO A 65 -7.56 -5.53 -22.27
CA PRO A 65 -6.28 -4.93 -22.68
C PRO A 65 -6.31 -3.42 -22.93
N ILE A 66 -7.49 -2.79 -22.87
CA ILE A 66 -7.68 -1.35 -23.07
C ILE A 66 -7.13 -0.54 -21.90
N ASP A 67 -7.12 -1.09 -20.67
CA ASP A 67 -6.70 -0.35 -19.48
C ASP A 67 -6.07 -1.28 -18.43
N VAL A 68 -4.76 -1.50 -18.56
CA VAL A 68 -3.98 -2.32 -17.62
C VAL A 68 -3.89 -1.69 -16.24
N SER A 69 -4.00 -0.37 -16.10
CA SER A 69 -3.86 0.30 -14.78
C SER A 69 -5.06 0.03 -13.88
N LYS A 70 -6.24 -0.18 -14.47
CA LYS A 70 -7.46 -0.61 -13.76
C LYS A 70 -7.47 -2.08 -13.33
N THR A 71 -6.47 -2.87 -13.73
CA THR A 71 -6.36 -4.29 -13.39
C THR A 71 -5.72 -4.49 -12.02
N HIS A 72 -6.57 -4.63 -11.02
CA HIS A 72 -6.16 -4.95 -9.65
C HIS A 72 -6.84 -6.22 -9.18
N VAL A 73 -6.26 -6.82 -8.15
CA VAL A 73 -6.84 -7.93 -7.41
C VAL A 73 -7.10 -7.45 -6.00
N ASP A 74 -8.37 -7.47 -5.58
CA ASP A 74 -8.74 -7.22 -4.20
C ASP A 74 -8.41 -8.47 -3.36
N ASP A 75 -7.63 -8.30 -2.29
CA ASP A 75 -7.43 -9.32 -1.27
C ASP A 75 -8.53 -9.19 -0.20
N PRO A 76 -9.48 -10.13 -0.11
CA PRO A 76 -10.60 -10.03 0.80
C PRO A 76 -10.19 -10.13 2.29
N GLU A 77 -9.03 -10.72 2.61
CA GLU A 77 -8.59 -10.88 4.00
C GLU A 77 -7.95 -9.60 4.54
N SER A 78 -7.11 -8.94 3.73
CA SER A 78 -6.45 -7.68 4.14
C SER A 78 -7.21 -6.42 3.75
N GLY A 79 -8.16 -6.53 2.80
CA GLY A 79 -8.82 -5.39 2.17
C GLY A 79 -7.90 -4.55 1.27
N LEU A 80 -6.67 -5.04 0.99
CA LEU A 80 -5.71 -4.35 0.13
C LEU A 80 -5.90 -4.73 -1.33
N ARG A 81 -5.52 -3.81 -2.22
CA ARG A 81 -5.49 -4.01 -3.66
C ARG A 81 -4.08 -4.25 -4.14
N LEU A 82 -3.87 -5.38 -4.80
CA LEU A 82 -2.63 -5.66 -5.53
C LEU A 82 -2.79 -5.20 -6.98
N TYR A 83 -1.85 -4.37 -7.44
CA TYR A 83 -1.68 -3.96 -8.82
C TYR A 83 -0.42 -4.64 -9.36
N PRO A 84 -0.54 -5.86 -9.90
CA PRO A 84 0.62 -6.69 -10.18
C PRO A 84 1.42 -6.18 -11.39
N HIS A 85 0.80 -5.42 -12.28
CA HIS A 85 1.44 -4.85 -13.48
C HIS A 85 2.41 -3.70 -13.14
N ILE A 86 2.12 -2.89 -12.12
CA ILE A 86 2.99 -1.81 -11.62
C ILE A 86 3.67 -2.17 -10.29
N SER A 87 3.59 -3.43 -9.85
CA SER A 87 4.21 -3.90 -8.61
C SER A 87 3.84 -2.99 -7.43
N LYS A 88 2.55 -2.80 -7.18
CA LYS A 88 2.04 -1.89 -6.13
C LYS A 88 0.98 -2.58 -5.27
N VAL A 89 1.01 -2.33 -3.97
CA VAL A 89 -0.08 -2.69 -3.06
C VAL A 89 -0.63 -1.43 -2.41
N LEU A 90 -1.94 -1.26 -2.47
CA LEU A 90 -2.65 -0.05 -2.08
C LEU A 90 -3.79 -0.40 -1.12
N ASP A 91 -3.97 0.41 -0.09
CA ASP A 91 -5.20 0.44 0.71
C ASP A 91 -6.19 1.44 0.08
N PRO A 92 -7.34 0.97 -0.44
CA PRO A 92 -8.33 1.85 -1.05
C PRO A 92 -9.00 2.80 -0.05
N GLU A 93 -9.03 2.45 1.24
CA GLU A 93 -9.68 3.25 2.28
C GLU A 93 -8.82 4.46 2.68
N THR A 94 -7.53 4.23 2.93
CA THR A 94 -6.61 5.27 3.40
C THR A 94 -5.85 5.98 2.28
N GLY A 95 -5.76 5.34 1.11
CA GLY A 95 -4.99 5.81 -0.04
C GLY A 95 -3.47 5.61 0.12
N TYR A 96 -3.03 4.91 1.17
CA TYR A 96 -1.63 4.53 1.33
C TYR A 96 -1.25 3.37 0.44
N TYR A 97 -0.02 3.38 -0.06
CA TYR A 97 0.51 2.32 -0.88
C TYR A 97 2.01 2.14 -0.67
N ILE A 98 2.50 0.98 -1.11
CA ILE A 98 3.92 0.71 -1.27
C ILE A 98 4.18 0.12 -2.66
N GLU A 99 5.43 0.25 -3.10
CA GLU A 99 5.96 -0.58 -4.17
C GLU A 99 6.23 -2.00 -3.61
N TYR A 100 5.66 -2.98 -4.29
CA TYR A 100 5.54 -4.35 -3.85
C TYR A 100 6.08 -5.33 -4.88
N ASP A 101 7.11 -6.07 -4.49
CA ASP A 101 7.74 -7.09 -5.32
C ASP A 101 7.25 -8.48 -4.91
N ALA A 102 6.23 -8.97 -5.61
CA ALA A 102 5.58 -10.26 -5.35
C ALA A 102 6.57 -11.45 -5.39
N HIS A 103 7.63 -11.40 -6.20
CA HIS A 103 8.63 -12.49 -6.25
C HIS A 103 9.42 -12.65 -4.97
N LYS A 104 9.58 -11.55 -4.26
CA LYS A 104 10.41 -11.44 -3.06
C LYS A 104 9.55 -11.13 -1.85
N TYR A 105 8.26 -11.50 -1.86
CA TYR A 105 7.33 -11.22 -0.78
C TYR A 105 7.82 -11.70 0.59
N TYR A 106 8.52 -12.84 0.62
CA TYR A 106 9.13 -13.41 1.83
C TYR A 106 10.23 -12.52 2.44
N MET A 107 10.82 -11.62 1.66
CA MET A 107 11.82 -10.66 2.16
C MET A 107 11.20 -9.50 2.93
N TYR A 108 9.89 -9.32 2.84
CA TYR A 108 9.22 -8.22 3.53
C TYR A 108 9.08 -8.54 5.02
N ARG A 109 9.32 -7.56 5.89
CA ARG A 109 9.04 -7.61 7.33
C ARG A 109 8.19 -6.41 7.70
N VAL A 110 7.26 -6.58 8.64
CA VAL A 110 6.35 -5.52 9.05
C VAL A 110 6.55 -5.27 10.54
N ASN A 111 6.63 -4.00 10.91
CA ASN A 111 6.50 -3.56 12.29
C ASN A 111 5.24 -2.71 12.38
N ALA A 112 4.11 -3.38 12.66
CA ALA A 112 2.79 -2.77 12.75
C ALA A 112 2.74 -1.65 13.80
N LYS A 113 3.38 -1.86 14.97
CA LYS A 113 3.42 -0.88 16.07
C LYS A 113 4.06 0.46 15.69
N THR A 114 4.95 0.46 14.72
CA THR A 114 5.61 1.69 14.24
C THR A 114 5.13 2.13 12.87
N GLY A 115 4.18 1.40 12.26
CA GLY A 115 3.73 1.65 10.90
C GLY A 115 4.84 1.54 9.85
N LYS A 116 5.81 0.63 10.06
CA LYS A 116 6.98 0.48 9.18
C LYS A 116 6.99 -0.85 8.47
N ILE A 117 7.41 -0.82 7.21
CA ILE A 117 7.58 -2.01 6.37
C ILE A 117 9.04 -2.02 5.89
N TYR A 118 9.65 -3.20 5.85
CA TYR A 118 11.03 -3.39 5.44
C TYR A 118 11.09 -4.45 4.33
N LYS A 119 12.01 -4.28 3.37
CA LYS A 119 12.38 -5.29 2.37
C LYS A 119 13.85 -5.65 2.59
N GLY A 120 14.10 -6.81 3.18
CA GLY A 120 15.44 -7.14 3.68
C GLY A 120 15.82 -6.21 4.84
N SER A 121 16.91 -5.45 4.69
CA SER A 121 17.39 -4.47 5.67
C SER A 121 16.89 -3.04 5.42
N SER A 122 16.26 -2.77 4.28
CA SER A 122 15.85 -1.42 3.89
C SER A 122 14.39 -1.16 4.26
N GLU A 123 14.12 0.01 4.84
CA GLU A 123 12.74 0.49 5.06
C GLU A 123 12.10 0.81 3.71
N VAL A 124 10.87 0.33 3.52
CA VAL A 124 10.03 0.63 2.36
C VAL A 124 9.16 1.82 2.74
N GLU A 125 9.25 2.88 1.95
CA GLU A 125 8.46 4.08 2.20
C GLU A 125 6.97 3.83 1.89
N ILE A 126 6.12 4.10 2.89
CA ILE A 126 4.66 4.10 2.73
C ILE A 126 4.24 5.47 2.19
N LYS A 127 3.84 5.49 0.92
CA LYS A 127 3.46 6.69 0.17
C LYS A 127 1.95 6.86 0.19
N ARG A 128 1.45 8.10 0.12
CA ARG A 128 0.02 8.39 0.01
C ARG A 128 -0.30 8.85 -1.40
N ARG A 129 -1.39 8.34 -2.01
CA ARG A 129 -1.87 8.89 -3.28
C ARG A 129 -2.20 10.38 -3.11
N LYS A 130 -1.83 11.19 -4.12
CA LYS A 130 -2.27 12.58 -4.15
C LYS A 130 -3.77 12.58 -4.45
N ALA A 131 -4.52 13.49 -3.83
CA ALA A 131 -5.97 13.56 -3.98
C ALA A 131 -6.45 13.78 -5.44
N ASN A 132 -5.55 14.18 -6.34
CA ASN A 132 -5.80 14.43 -7.75
C ASN A 132 -5.09 13.44 -8.70
N ASP A 133 -4.45 12.39 -8.20
CA ASP A 133 -4.07 11.31 -9.11
C ASP A 133 -5.36 10.59 -9.49
N PRO A 134 -5.74 10.55 -10.78
CA PRO A 134 -6.84 9.70 -11.20
C PRO A 134 -6.53 8.29 -10.70
N ALA A 135 -7.58 7.52 -10.43
CA ALA A 135 -7.42 6.08 -10.27
C ALA A 135 -6.90 5.53 -11.61
N GLU A 136 -5.59 5.64 -11.83
CA GLU A 136 -4.83 4.94 -12.85
C GLU A 136 -5.04 3.45 -12.59
#